data_AF-A0A850W6R8-F1
#
_entry.id   AF-A0A850W6R8-F1
#
_cell.length_a   1.000
_cell.length_b   1.000
_cell.length_c   1.000
_cell.angle_alpha   90.00
_cell.angle_beta   90.00
_cell.angle_gamma   90.00
#
_symmetry.space_group_name_H-M   'P 1'
#
loop_
_entity.id
_entity.type
_entity.pdbx_description
1 polymer ?
#
loop_
_entity_poly.entity_id
_entity_poly.type
_entity_poly.pdbx_seq_one_letter_code
_entity_poly.pdbx_strand_id
1 'polypeptide(L)'
;TFSSAAGLSGCTLCRKCEGRFRYLKECSSKSDAECTCKEGYRCSGDGCSRCDQSCGVGQENAGSGCRTCRYGTFNDQPNGSCKNWTKCSANQVLEPGTAAKDVICKDSSANPTLVTTLPTT
;
A
#
# COMPACT_ATOMS: atom_id res chain seq x y z
N THR A 1 5.52 -18.94 -25.23
CA THR A 1 6.93 -18.59 -24.96
C THR A 1 7.21 -17.24 -25.61
N PHE A 2 8.24 -16.52 -25.20
CA PHE A 2 8.60 -15.21 -25.73
C PHE A 2 10.12 -15.06 -25.92
N SER A 3 10.54 -14.13 -26.77
CA SER A 3 11.94 -13.69 -26.85
C SER A 3 11.97 -12.17 -27.06
N SER A 4 12.59 -11.44 -26.14
CA SER A 4 12.72 -9.98 -26.21
C SER A 4 13.90 -9.52 -27.08
N ALA A 5 14.86 -10.41 -27.36
CA ALA A 5 16.01 -10.14 -28.22
C ALA A 5 16.02 -11.07 -29.44
N ALA A 6 16.46 -10.53 -30.58
CA ALA A 6 16.68 -11.32 -31.79
C ALA A 6 17.99 -12.12 -31.69
N GLY A 7 18.08 -13.24 -32.39
CA GLY A 7 19.30 -14.06 -32.47
C GLY A 7 19.54 -14.97 -31.26
N LEU A 8 18.60 -15.08 -30.32
CA LEU A 8 18.66 -16.09 -29.26
C LEU A 8 18.32 -17.48 -29.81
N SER A 9 18.99 -18.51 -29.30
CA SER A 9 18.80 -19.91 -29.72
C SER A 9 17.52 -20.56 -29.20
N GLY A 10 16.70 -19.84 -28.43
CA GLY A 10 15.44 -20.34 -27.87
C GLY A 10 14.57 -19.25 -27.26
N CYS A 11 13.31 -19.60 -26.99
CA CYS A 11 12.33 -18.71 -26.38
C CYS A 11 12.13 -19.05 -24.89
N THR A 12 11.97 -18.03 -24.06
CA THR A 12 11.68 -18.16 -22.63
C THR A 12 10.22 -18.55 -22.41
N LEU A 13 9.96 -19.39 -21.39
CA LEU A 13 8.58 -19.72 -21.01
C LEU A 13 7.88 -18.46 -20.48
N CYS A 14 6.62 -18.27 -20.89
CA CYS A 14 5.83 -17.16 -20.39
C CYS A 14 5.52 -17.34 -18.91
N ARG A 15 5.56 -16.25 -18.15
CA ARG A 15 4.99 -16.17 -16.82
C ARG A 15 3.50 -16.53 -16.87
N LYS A 16 3.04 -17.33 -15.90
CA LYS A 16 1.63 -17.63 -15.69
C LYS A 16 1.07 -16.78 -14.54
N CYS A 17 -0.10 -16.19 -14.74
CA CYS A 17 -0.77 -15.41 -13.71
C CYS A 17 -1.93 -16.25 -13.12
N GLU A 18 -1.63 -17.05 -12.11
CA GLU A 18 -2.57 -17.99 -11.48
C GLU A 18 -2.83 -17.65 -10.00
N GLY A 19 -3.83 -18.28 -9.37
CA GLY A 19 -4.13 -18.07 -7.95
C GLY A 19 -4.63 -16.65 -7.64
N ARG A 20 -3.86 -15.87 -6.86
CA ARG A 20 -4.18 -14.47 -6.49
C ARG A 20 -3.83 -13.46 -7.59
N PHE A 21 -3.10 -13.88 -8.61
CA PHE A 21 -2.73 -13.05 -9.75
C PHE A 21 -3.81 -13.06 -10.83
N ARG A 22 -3.81 -12.02 -11.65
CA ARG A 22 -4.54 -11.92 -12.92
C ARG A 22 -3.62 -11.31 -13.98
N TYR A 23 -3.88 -11.59 -15.25
CA TYR A 23 -3.13 -10.96 -16.34
C TYR A 23 -3.44 -9.47 -16.39
N LEU A 24 -2.39 -8.64 -16.32
CA LEU A 24 -2.43 -7.25 -16.73
C LEU A 24 -2.17 -7.14 -18.24
N LYS A 25 -1.24 -7.97 -18.72
CA LYS A 25 -0.90 -8.12 -20.14
C LYS A 25 -0.59 -9.58 -20.43
N GLU A 26 -1.17 -10.10 -21.49
CA GLU A 26 -0.90 -11.47 -21.93
C GLU A 26 0.50 -11.61 -22.55
N CYS A 27 1.03 -12.82 -22.51
CA CYS A 27 2.30 -13.12 -23.15
C CYS A 27 2.17 -13.02 -24.67
N SER A 28 3.22 -12.53 -25.32
CA SER A 28 3.33 -12.50 -26.78
C SER A 28 4.62 -13.18 -27.23
N SER A 29 4.84 -13.31 -28.54
CA SER A 29 6.11 -13.83 -29.06
C SER A 29 7.31 -12.93 -28.72
N LYS A 30 7.09 -11.64 -28.43
CA LYS A 30 8.15 -10.64 -28.20
C LYS A 30 8.26 -10.15 -26.75
N SER A 31 7.29 -10.47 -25.90
CA SER A 31 7.24 -9.99 -24.52
C SER A 31 6.66 -11.04 -23.60
N ASP A 32 7.16 -11.09 -22.36
CA ASP A 32 6.55 -11.89 -21.31
C ASP A 32 5.14 -11.38 -20.97
N ALA A 33 4.39 -12.20 -20.23
CA ALA A 33 3.17 -11.76 -19.57
C ALA A 33 3.48 -10.87 -18.36
N GLU A 34 2.63 -9.87 -18.14
CA GLU A 34 2.66 -9.03 -16.95
C GLU A 34 1.48 -9.39 -16.05
N CYS A 35 1.77 -9.72 -14.79
CA CYS A 35 0.75 -10.07 -13.80
C CYS A 35 0.47 -8.89 -12.86
N THR A 36 -0.80 -8.77 -12.47
CA THR A 36 -1.23 -7.93 -11.35
C THR A 36 -2.06 -8.76 -10.37
N CYS A 37 -2.47 -8.18 -9.24
CA CYS A 37 -3.29 -8.87 -8.25
C CYS A 37 -4.78 -8.74 -8.53
N LYS A 38 -5.54 -9.74 -8.08
CA LYS A 38 -7.01 -9.68 -8.06
C LYS A 38 -7.51 -8.64 -7.05
N GLU A 39 -8.77 -8.23 -7.18
CA GLU A 39 -9.43 -7.33 -6.23
C GLU A 39 -9.29 -7.82 -4.79
N GLY A 40 -9.09 -6.88 -3.86
CA GLY A 40 -8.79 -7.17 -2.45
C GLY A 40 -7.31 -7.48 -2.16
N TYR A 41 -6.45 -7.48 -3.17
CA TYR A 41 -5.01 -7.65 -3.03
C TYR A 41 -4.24 -6.53 -3.73
N ARG A 42 -2.99 -6.33 -3.35
CA ARG A 42 -2.06 -5.38 -3.96
C ARG A 42 -0.73 -6.04 -4.28
N CYS A 43 -0.10 -5.54 -5.33
CA CYS A 43 1.25 -5.95 -5.67
C CYS A 43 2.24 -5.58 -4.57
N SER A 44 3.12 -6.52 -4.22
CA SER A 44 4.29 -6.26 -3.38
C SER A 44 5.51 -7.03 -3.88
N GLY A 45 6.69 -6.49 -3.60
CA GLY A 45 7.96 -6.97 -4.16
C GLY A 45 8.16 -6.59 -5.64
N ASP A 46 9.36 -6.87 -6.14
CA ASP A 46 9.74 -6.51 -7.51
C ASP A 46 8.85 -7.23 -8.53
N GLY A 47 8.41 -6.49 -9.54
CA GLY A 47 7.59 -7.01 -10.65
C GLY A 47 6.27 -7.66 -10.21
N CYS A 48 5.68 -7.22 -9.09
CA CYS A 48 4.49 -7.85 -8.49
C CYS A 48 4.70 -9.36 -8.27
N SER A 49 5.80 -9.72 -7.60
CA SER A 49 6.11 -11.12 -7.29
C SER A 49 5.20 -11.71 -6.21
N ARG A 50 4.54 -10.87 -5.41
CA ARG A 50 3.55 -11.28 -4.40
C ARG A 50 2.27 -10.44 -4.48
N CYS A 51 1.18 -11.07 -4.05
CA CYS A 51 -0.11 -10.43 -3.81
C CYS A 51 -0.42 -10.43 -2.32
N ASP A 52 -0.14 -9.31 -1.69
CA ASP A 52 -0.46 -9.06 -0.28
C ASP A 52 -1.90 -8.57 -0.18
N GLN A 53 -2.57 -8.93 0.91
CA GLN A 53 -3.94 -8.49 1.14
C GLN A 53 -3.99 -6.97 1.30
N SER A 54 -4.97 -6.34 0.66
CA SER A 54 -5.22 -4.91 0.81
C SER A 54 -5.92 -4.65 2.15
N CYS A 55 -5.35 -3.80 2.98
CA CYS A 55 -5.87 -3.48 4.31
C CYS A 55 -6.54 -2.11 4.33
N GLY A 56 -7.62 -2.00 5.09
CA GLY A 56 -8.38 -0.77 5.23
C GLY A 56 -7.75 0.22 6.20
N VAL A 57 -8.40 1.38 6.32
CA VAL A 57 -8.13 2.35 7.39
C VAL A 57 -8.29 1.66 8.75
N GLY A 58 -7.39 1.96 9.66
CA GLY A 58 -7.28 1.37 10.99
C GLY A 58 -6.77 -0.07 11.04
N GLN A 59 -6.22 -0.57 9.92
CA GLN A 59 -5.56 -1.85 9.85
C GLN A 59 -4.17 -1.73 9.24
N GLU A 60 -3.31 -2.70 9.53
CA GLU A 60 -1.99 -2.88 8.90
C GLU A 60 -1.82 -4.32 8.41
N ASN A 61 -0.91 -4.54 7.47
CA ASN A 61 -0.57 -5.89 7.04
C ASN A 61 0.43 -6.52 8.03
N ALA A 62 0.03 -7.61 8.69
CA ALA A 62 0.85 -8.34 9.66
C ALA A 62 1.49 -9.62 9.08
N GLY A 63 1.57 -9.74 7.75
CA GLY A 63 2.10 -10.92 7.05
C GLY A 63 1.12 -12.09 6.97
N SER A 64 0.36 -12.36 8.04
CA SER A 64 -0.74 -13.33 8.06
C SER A 64 -2.07 -12.76 7.52
N GLY A 65 -2.13 -11.46 7.24
CA GLY A 65 -3.32 -10.75 6.79
C GLY A 65 -3.45 -9.38 7.43
N CYS A 66 -4.62 -8.76 7.26
CA CYS A 66 -4.90 -7.45 7.85
C CYS A 66 -5.22 -7.58 9.33
N ARG A 67 -4.53 -6.78 10.14
CA ARG A 67 -4.72 -6.69 11.59
C ARG A 67 -5.12 -5.28 11.97
N THR A 68 -6.13 -5.15 12.82
CA THR A 68 -6.52 -3.86 13.41
C THR A 68 -5.37 -3.25 14.21
N CYS A 69 -5.20 -1.93 14.12
CA CYS A 69 -4.21 -1.22 14.91
C CYS A 69 -4.42 -1.47 16.41
N ARG A 70 -3.32 -1.69 17.13
CA ARG A 70 -3.35 -1.93 18.57
C ARG A 70 -3.72 -0.63 19.29
N TYR A 71 -4.27 -0.76 20.49
CA TYR A 71 -4.50 0.39 21.36
C TYR A 71 -3.22 1.21 21.52
N GLY A 72 -3.32 2.55 21.45
CA GLY A 72 -2.16 3.43 21.40
C GLY A 72 -1.64 3.73 20.00
N THR A 73 -2.22 3.14 18.95
CA THR A 73 -1.80 3.33 17.56
C THR A 73 -2.99 3.56 16.62
N PHE A 74 -2.75 4.21 15.49
CA PHE A 74 -3.73 4.43 14.44
C PHE A 74 -3.12 4.28 13.05
N ASN A 75 -3.96 4.05 12.05
CA ASN A 75 -3.61 4.18 10.64
C ASN A 75 -4.76 4.86 9.90
N ASP A 76 -4.53 6.06 9.38
CA ASP A 76 -5.49 6.89 8.66
C ASP A 76 -5.53 6.62 7.15
N GLN A 77 -4.68 5.73 6.63
CA GLN A 77 -4.54 5.45 5.21
C GLN A 77 -4.76 3.96 4.89
N PRO A 78 -5.41 3.63 3.76
CA PRO A 78 -5.46 2.24 3.30
C PRO A 78 -4.04 1.74 3.01
N ASN A 79 -3.77 0.48 3.35
CA ASN A 79 -2.45 -0.16 3.20
C ASN A 79 -1.30 0.54 3.93
N GLY A 80 -1.60 1.49 4.82
CA GLY A 80 -0.63 2.09 5.72
C GLY A 80 -0.17 1.13 6.83
N SER A 81 0.73 1.64 7.66
CA SER A 81 1.17 0.95 8.88
C SER A 81 0.63 1.70 10.09
N CYS A 82 0.38 0.99 11.20
CA CYS A 82 -0.08 1.63 12.41
C CYS A 82 1.04 2.47 13.03
N LYS A 83 0.74 3.75 13.30
CA LYS A 83 1.62 4.74 13.92
C LYS A 83 1.14 5.02 15.33
N ASN A 84 2.05 5.37 16.24
CA ASN A 84 1.66 5.74 17.61
C ASN A 84 0.75 6.97 17.62
N TRP A 85 -0.19 7.01 18.56
CA TRP A 85 -0.97 8.21 18.82
C TRP A 85 -0.09 9.38 19.28
N THR A 86 -0.48 10.58 18.90
CA THR A 86 0.04 11.83 19.45
C THR A 86 -0.18 11.86 20.96
N LYS A 87 0.87 12.24 21.70
CA LYS A 87 0.83 12.38 23.16
C LYS A 87 0.46 13.81 23.53
N CYS A 88 -0.73 14.01 24.07
CA CYS A 88 -1.13 15.29 24.65
C CYS A 88 -0.59 15.46 26.07
N SER A 89 -0.40 16.71 26.51
CA SER A 89 -0.21 17.04 27.92
C SER A 89 -1.41 16.59 28.77
N ALA A 90 -1.20 16.38 30.06
CA ALA A 90 -2.25 15.91 30.97
C ALA A 90 -3.53 16.77 30.86
N ASN A 91 -4.69 16.13 30.72
CA ASN A 91 -6.02 16.74 30.55
C ASN A 91 -6.21 17.62 29.29
N GLN A 92 -5.28 17.57 28.34
CA GLN A 92 -5.33 18.30 27.07
C GLN A 92 -5.81 17.46 25.88
N VAL A 93 -6.41 16.28 26.10
CA VAL A 93 -7.07 15.51 25.04
C VAL A 93 -8.43 16.14 24.75
N LEU A 94 -8.69 16.51 23.50
CA LEU A 94 -9.98 16.97 22.99
C LEU A 94 -10.78 15.80 22.43
N GLU A 95 -10.16 15.01 21.54
CA GLU A 95 -10.75 13.78 21.00
C GLU A 95 -9.81 12.58 21.24
N PRO A 96 -10.33 11.46 21.75
CA PRO A 96 -9.53 10.25 21.95
C PRO A 96 -9.16 9.62 20.60
N GLY A 97 -7.96 9.06 20.55
CA GLY A 97 -7.49 8.30 19.40
C GLY A 97 -8.30 7.02 19.20
N THR A 98 -8.33 6.55 17.96
CA THR A 98 -8.94 5.28 17.57
C THR A 98 -7.97 4.49 16.71
N ALA A 99 -8.34 3.27 16.28
CA ALA A 99 -7.54 2.55 15.30
C ALA A 99 -7.41 3.34 13.98
N ALA A 100 -8.40 4.16 13.61
CA ALA A 100 -8.46 4.87 12.33
C ALA A 100 -7.96 6.33 12.39
N LYS A 101 -7.91 6.93 13.59
CA LYS A 101 -7.64 8.36 13.77
C LYS A 101 -6.70 8.58 14.94
N ASP A 102 -5.87 9.62 14.81
CA ASP A 102 -5.02 10.09 15.90
C ASP A 102 -5.82 10.77 17.02
N VAL A 103 -5.18 10.95 18.18
CA VAL A 103 -5.65 11.82 19.27
C VAL A 103 -5.57 13.28 18.83
N ILE A 104 -6.61 14.07 19.15
CA ILE A 104 -6.59 15.53 18.96
C ILE A 104 -6.36 16.20 20.31
N CYS A 105 -5.35 17.08 20.40
CA CYS A 105 -5.05 17.85 21.61
C CYS A 105 -5.71 19.24 21.58
N LYS A 106 -6.02 19.82 22.75
CA LYS A 106 -6.63 21.15 22.89
C LYS A 106 -5.72 22.31 22.45
N ASP A 107 -4.41 22.19 22.67
CA ASP A 107 -3.44 23.27 22.46
C ASP A 107 -2.59 23.14 21.19
N SER A 108 -3.03 22.42 20.16
CA SER A 108 -2.38 22.49 18.84
C SER A 108 -2.73 23.81 18.12
N SER A 109 -2.37 24.94 18.73
CA SER A 109 -2.36 26.24 18.06
C SER A 109 -1.16 26.27 17.10
N ALA A 110 -1.48 26.08 15.82
CA ALA A 110 -0.69 26.37 14.62
C ALA A 110 0.65 25.64 14.41
N ASN A 111 0.65 24.72 13.44
CA ASN A 111 1.47 24.99 12.25
C ASN A 111 0.78 24.55 10.94
N PRO A 112 -0.09 25.39 10.34
CA PRO A 112 -0.40 25.27 8.91
C PRO A 112 0.75 25.87 8.10
N THR A 113 1.78 25.09 7.81
CA THR A 113 2.77 25.34 6.73
C THR A 113 3.31 23.97 6.31
N LEU A 114 3.21 23.50 5.07
CA LEU A 114 3.20 24.18 3.78
C LEU A 114 2.23 23.49 2.80
N VAL A 115 1.13 24.14 2.46
CA VAL A 115 0.59 24.03 1.10
C VAL A 115 1.46 24.95 0.25
N THR A 116 2.53 24.41 -0.34
CA THR A 116 3.23 25.07 -1.45
C THR A 116 2.62 24.55 -2.74
N THR A 117 1.50 25.15 -3.15
CA THR A 117 1.15 25.21 -4.57
C THR A 117 1.44 26.62 -5.06
N LEU A 118 2.59 26.73 -5.70
CA LEU A 118 3.05 27.87 -6.49
C LEU A 118 2.04 28.14 -7.63
N PRO A 119 1.64 29.39 -7.92
CA PRO A 119 0.95 29.70 -9.16
C PRO A 119 1.94 29.59 -10.33
N THR A 120 1.58 28.81 -11.34
CA THR A 120 2.28 28.80 -12.64
C THR A 120 1.58 29.79 -13.56
N THR A 121 2.37 30.71 -14.09
CA THR A 121 2.04 31.71 -15.11
C THR A 121 1.61 31.08 -16.42
#